data_AF-A0A174GIS3-F1
#
_entry.id   AF-A0A174GIS3-F1
#
_cell.length_a   1.000
_cell.length_b   1.000
_cell.length_c   1.000
_cell.angle_alpha   90.00
_cell.angle_beta   90.00
_cell.angle_gamma   90.00
#
_symmetry.space_group_name_H-M   'P 1'
#
loop_
_entity.id
_entity.type
_entity.pdbx_description
1 polymer ?
#
loop_
_entity_poly.entity_id
_entity_poly.type
_entity_poly.pdbx_seq_one_letter_code
_entity_poly.pdbx_strand_id
1 'polypeptide(L)'
;MRKRNKKKRKQRQVAIILGSILIAVSIVLCIKFIPKHEEQKLQITIPNENQNGTSNNTESNNENEVENNKDQSDDKDKVEENKLDNSGYLSFEEDPNADDAAMVAENTKGLLNGTKHYPVRTDGKKVVYLTFDDGPSTTNTPQVLDILDKYNVKATFFVLGSSIDKSDEAKEILKEEVKRGHAIANHTYGHDYSYLYPNRTMNVNNIVSDLEKSQNSMKAVLGEDFSTRVIRLPGGYWSWEGRTAMKEAMEQNGYYNVDWNALNKDAEGKMKNADELVQCTKESVEALGPNADSVVLLMHDTYGKEETVKALPRIIEYLQSQGFEFRTIK
;
A
#
# COMPACT_ATOMS: atom_id res chain seq x y z
N MET A 1 -28.43 23.30 -43.70
CA MET A 1 -27.25 22.84 -42.91
C MET A 1 -27.25 21.37 -42.46
N ARG A 2 -28.38 20.75 -42.07
CA ARG A 2 -28.39 19.38 -41.47
C ARG A 2 -27.96 18.21 -42.39
N LYS A 3 -28.23 18.24 -43.70
CA LYS A 3 -27.86 17.13 -44.63
C LYS A 3 -26.34 17.02 -44.89
N ARG A 4 -25.61 18.14 -44.86
CA ARG A 4 -24.16 18.19 -45.12
C ARG A 4 -23.34 17.58 -43.98
N ASN A 5 -23.83 17.66 -42.74
CA ASN A 5 -23.19 17.10 -41.55
C ASN A 5 -23.36 15.57 -41.43
N LYS A 6 -24.47 14.99 -41.94
CA LYS A 6 -24.63 13.51 -41.99
C LYS A 6 -23.65 12.84 -42.96
N LYS A 7 -23.38 13.46 -44.12
CA LYS A 7 -22.42 12.93 -45.11
C LYS A 7 -20.98 12.93 -44.57
N LYS A 8 -20.56 13.99 -43.87
CA LYS A 8 -19.25 14.07 -43.22
C LYS A 8 -19.06 13.06 -42.08
N ARG A 9 -20.10 12.79 -41.28
CA ARG A 9 -20.06 11.75 -40.24
C ARG A 9 -19.91 10.34 -40.83
N LYS A 10 -20.64 10.02 -41.91
CA LYS A 10 -20.55 8.71 -42.57
C LYS A 10 -19.17 8.47 -43.20
N GLN A 11 -18.56 9.50 -43.80
CA GLN A 11 -17.20 9.42 -44.34
C GLN A 11 -16.13 9.21 -43.25
N ARG A 12 -16.27 9.87 -42.09
CA ARG A 12 -15.37 9.65 -40.94
C ARG A 12 -15.48 8.23 -40.38
N GLN A 13 -16.69 7.68 -40.27
CA GLN A 13 -16.87 6.31 -39.78
C GLN A 13 -16.26 5.26 -40.73
N VAL A 14 -16.39 5.44 -42.04
CA VAL A 14 -15.77 4.55 -43.03
C VAL A 14 -14.24 4.63 -42.98
N ALA A 15 -13.68 5.83 -42.81
CA ALA A 15 -12.22 6.01 -42.68
C ALA A 15 -11.66 5.35 -41.40
N ILE A 16 -12.39 5.41 -40.28
CA ILE A 16 -12.01 4.74 -39.03
C ILE A 16 -11.99 3.22 -39.22
N ILE A 17 -13.05 2.64 -39.79
CA ILE A 17 -13.14 1.19 -40.00
C ILE A 17 -12.02 0.68 -40.91
N LEU A 18 -11.70 1.39 -41.99
CA LEU A 18 -10.60 1.01 -42.89
C LEU A 18 -9.24 1.12 -42.20
N GLY A 19 -9.03 2.13 -41.34
CA GLY A 19 -7.82 2.25 -40.53
C GLY A 19 -7.64 1.11 -39.54
N SER A 20 -8.71 0.69 -38.86
CA SER A 20 -8.69 -0.44 -37.92
C SER A 20 -8.31 -1.76 -38.58
N ILE A 21 -8.81 -2.01 -39.79
CA ILE A 21 -8.51 -3.23 -40.55
C ILE A 21 -7.03 -3.26 -40.97
N LEU A 22 -6.46 -2.13 -41.38
CA LEU A 22 -5.04 -2.02 -41.72
C LEU A 22 -4.13 -2.32 -40.54
N ILE A 23 -4.45 -1.80 -39.34
CA ILE A 23 -3.67 -2.05 -38.12
C ILE A 23 -3.70 -3.54 -37.72
N ALA A 24 -4.87 -4.18 -37.80
CA ALA A 24 -5.01 -5.60 -37.48
C ALA A 24 -4.18 -6.49 -38.43
N VAL A 25 -4.14 -6.18 -39.72
CA VAL A 25 -3.34 -6.92 -40.70
C VAL A 25 -1.83 -6.74 -40.44
N SER A 26 -1.39 -5.55 -40.04
CA SER A 26 0.02 -5.31 -39.70
C SER A 26 0.47 -6.10 -38.46
N ILE A 27 -0.37 -6.20 -37.43
CA ILE A 27 -0.05 -6.96 -36.20
C ILE A 27 0.09 -8.45 -36.51
N VAL A 28 -0.80 -9.02 -37.33
CA VAL A 28 -0.74 -10.44 -37.72
C VAL A 28 0.51 -10.74 -38.55
N LEU A 29 0.99 -9.80 -39.37
CA LEU A 29 2.23 -9.96 -40.13
C LEU A 29 3.49 -9.88 -39.25
N CYS A 30 3.48 -9.05 -38.19
CA CYS A 30 4.61 -8.95 -37.26
C CYS A 30 4.80 -10.21 -36.39
N ILE A 31 3.71 -10.88 -36.00
CA ILE A 31 3.79 -12.12 -35.19
C ILE A 31 4.47 -13.26 -35.96
N LYS A 32 4.40 -13.28 -37.30
CA LYS A 32 5.05 -14.31 -38.13
C LYS A 32 6.57 -14.15 -38.28
N PHE A 33 7.16 -13.07 -37.79
CA PHE A 33 8.58 -12.74 -38.03
C PHE A 33 9.46 -12.66 -36.77
N ILE A 34 9.04 -13.26 -35.65
CA ILE A 34 9.87 -13.32 -34.43
C ILE A 34 10.79 -14.56 -34.50
N PRO A 35 12.13 -14.41 -34.57
CA PRO A 35 13.05 -15.55 -34.54
C PRO A 35 13.18 -16.11 -33.12
N LYS A 36 13.13 -17.44 -32.98
CA LYS A 36 13.38 -18.15 -31.71
C LYS A 36 14.86 -18.07 -31.35
N HIS A 37 15.17 -17.65 -30.13
CA HIS A 37 16.52 -17.67 -29.57
C HIS A 37 16.74 -18.97 -28.78
N GLU A 38 17.85 -19.66 -29.04
CA GLU A 38 18.32 -20.83 -28.27
C GLU A 38 19.04 -20.37 -26.99
N GLU A 39 18.86 -21.12 -25.89
CA GLU A 39 19.56 -20.96 -24.62
C GLU A 39 20.93 -21.66 -24.65
N GLN A 40 21.99 -20.95 -24.26
CA GLN A 40 23.33 -21.52 -24.06
C GLN A 40 23.61 -21.70 -22.56
N LYS A 41 23.82 -22.94 -22.12
CA LYS A 41 24.28 -23.29 -20.76
C LYS A 41 25.78 -23.01 -20.60
N LEU A 42 26.17 -22.24 -19.60
CA LEU A 42 27.56 -22.14 -19.14
C LEU A 42 27.83 -23.19 -18.04
N GLN A 43 28.86 -24.03 -18.26
CA GLN A 43 29.49 -24.87 -17.25
C GLN A 43 30.61 -24.07 -16.56
N ILE A 44 30.66 -24.13 -15.22
CA ILE A 44 31.82 -23.67 -14.44
C ILE A 44 32.42 -24.88 -13.73
N THR A 45 33.69 -25.13 -14.01
CA THR A 45 34.56 -26.15 -13.40
C THR A 45 35.27 -25.54 -12.18
N ILE A 46 35.29 -26.25 -11.05
CA ILE A 46 36.15 -25.94 -9.90
C ILE A 46 37.21 -27.05 -9.76
N PRO A 47 38.51 -26.74 -9.55
CA PRO A 47 39.52 -27.76 -9.28
C PRO A 47 39.56 -28.16 -7.80
N ASN A 48 39.71 -29.47 -7.57
CA ASN A 48 40.04 -30.11 -6.30
C ASN A 48 41.52 -29.95 -5.96
N GLU A 49 41.83 -29.72 -4.68
CA GLU A 49 43.01 -30.30 -4.03
C GLU A 49 42.65 -30.96 -2.68
N ASN A 50 42.79 -32.28 -2.70
CA ASN A 50 43.16 -33.25 -1.66
C ASN A 50 44.13 -32.70 -0.58
N GLN A 51 44.33 -33.26 0.63
CA GLN A 51 43.88 -34.49 1.31
C GLN A 51 44.39 -34.49 2.78
N ASN A 52 43.82 -35.41 3.57
CA ASN A 52 44.37 -36.14 4.73
C ASN A 52 44.37 -35.43 6.11
N GLY A 53 43.90 -36.06 7.20
CA GLY A 53 43.33 -37.40 7.37
C GLY A 53 43.03 -37.68 8.86
N THR A 54 42.12 -38.67 9.07
CA THR A 54 42.18 -39.77 10.08
C THR A 54 42.35 -39.37 11.57
N SER A 55 41.62 -39.86 12.59
CA SER A 55 40.69 -40.98 12.75
C SER A 55 40.17 -40.99 14.20
N ASN A 56 39.09 -41.77 14.41
CA ASN A 56 38.73 -42.58 15.58
C ASN A 56 37.89 -41.95 16.73
N ASN A 57 36.63 -42.42 16.75
CA ASN A 57 35.91 -43.13 17.83
C ASN A 57 36.09 -42.69 19.29
N THR A 58 34.98 -42.57 20.02
CA THR A 58 34.50 -43.62 20.97
C THR A 58 33.11 -43.24 21.50
N GLU A 59 32.22 -44.24 21.57
CA GLU A 59 30.89 -44.23 22.21
C GLU A 59 30.99 -44.10 23.74
N SER A 60 29.99 -43.52 24.40
CA SER A 60 29.38 -44.19 25.56
C SER A 60 28.04 -43.57 25.94
N ASN A 61 27.05 -44.45 26.08
CA ASN A 61 25.73 -44.26 26.66
C ASN A 61 25.77 -43.72 28.10
N ASN A 62 24.68 -43.08 28.53
CA ASN A 62 23.96 -43.50 29.73
C ASN A 62 22.55 -42.90 29.78
N GLU A 63 21.57 -43.80 29.80
CA GLU A 63 20.19 -43.59 30.23
C GLU A 63 20.14 -43.49 31.77
N ASN A 64 19.13 -42.78 32.28
CA ASN A 64 18.39 -43.16 33.48
C ASN A 64 17.02 -42.46 33.47
N GLU A 65 15.98 -43.29 33.53
CA GLU A 65 14.56 -42.95 33.67
C GLU A 65 14.14 -42.73 35.14
N VAL A 66 12.83 -42.44 35.30
CA VAL A 66 11.93 -42.69 36.45
C VAL A 66 11.75 -41.44 37.35
N GLU A 67 10.57 -40.89 37.66
CA GLU A 67 9.18 -41.40 37.72
C GLU A 67 8.11 -40.27 37.73
N ASN A 68 6.86 -40.71 37.58
CA ASN A 68 5.57 -40.01 37.49
C ASN A 68 5.17 -39.05 38.64
N ASN A 69 4.30 -38.08 38.32
CA ASN A 69 3.00 -37.93 38.99
C ASN A 69 1.98 -37.15 38.12
N LYS A 70 0.76 -37.69 38.04
CA LYS A 70 -0.47 -37.08 37.49
C LYS A 70 -1.11 -36.17 38.54
N ASP A 71 -1.65 -35.02 38.14
CA ASP A 71 -3.02 -34.65 38.55
C ASP A 71 -3.67 -33.60 37.63
N GLN A 72 -5.00 -33.66 37.55
CA GLN A 72 -5.94 -32.89 36.72
C GLN A 72 -6.02 -31.40 37.08
N SER A 73 -6.23 -30.50 36.10
CA SER A 73 -7.53 -29.81 35.86
C SER A 73 -7.40 -28.57 34.96
N ASP A 74 -8.51 -28.28 34.29
CA ASP A 74 -8.97 -26.98 33.79
C ASP A 74 -8.54 -26.48 32.40
N ASP A 75 -9.46 -26.79 31.48
CA ASP A 75 -9.89 -26.01 30.33
C ASP A 75 -10.04 -24.51 30.66
N LYS A 76 -9.17 -23.67 30.09
CA LYS A 76 -9.41 -22.26 29.81
C LYS A 76 -8.66 -21.86 28.54
N ASP A 77 -9.43 -21.54 27.50
CA ASP A 77 -9.13 -20.67 26.37
C ASP A 77 -7.66 -20.25 26.22
N LYS A 78 -6.93 -20.95 25.36
CA LYS A 78 -5.70 -20.41 24.77
C LYS A 78 -6.08 -19.25 23.85
N VAL A 79 -6.08 -18.04 24.40
CA VAL A 79 -5.81 -16.85 23.59
C VAL A 79 -4.41 -17.08 23.01
N GLU A 80 -4.31 -17.36 21.71
CA GLU A 80 -3.03 -17.27 21.02
C GLU A 80 -2.53 -15.83 21.19
N GLU A 81 -1.52 -15.64 22.05
CA GLU A 81 -0.78 -14.38 22.11
C GLU A 81 -0.17 -14.17 20.72
N ASN A 82 -0.74 -13.25 19.95
CA ASN A 82 -0.16 -12.80 18.69
C ASN A 82 1.31 -12.45 18.94
N LYS A 83 2.21 -13.02 18.14
CA LYS A 83 3.64 -13.00 18.40
C LYS A 83 4.23 -11.67 17.93
N LEU A 84 3.96 -10.61 18.70
CA LEU A 84 4.55 -9.28 18.50
C LEU A 84 6.05 -9.40 18.24
N ASP A 85 6.54 -8.81 17.14
CA ASP A 85 7.97 -8.66 16.93
C ASP A 85 8.57 -7.70 17.99
N ASN A 86 9.89 -7.51 17.97
CA ASN A 86 10.58 -6.62 18.93
C ASN A 86 10.12 -5.15 18.85
N SER A 87 9.32 -4.77 17.85
CA SER A 87 8.74 -3.44 17.67
C SER A 87 7.31 -3.30 18.21
N GLY A 88 6.66 -4.41 18.59
CA GLY A 88 5.23 -4.41 18.88
C GLY A 88 4.35 -4.27 17.65
N TYR A 89 4.91 -4.43 16.45
CA TYR A 89 4.19 -4.39 15.17
C TYR A 89 3.77 -5.80 14.78
N LEU A 90 2.48 -5.98 14.48
CA LEU A 90 1.98 -7.24 13.92
C LEU A 90 2.36 -7.29 12.44
N SER A 91 2.92 -8.41 11.97
CA SER A 91 3.04 -8.62 10.52
C SER A 91 1.65 -8.73 9.87
N PHE A 92 1.58 -8.74 8.54
CA PHE A 92 0.31 -8.98 7.84
C PHE A 92 -0.33 -10.31 8.27
N GLU A 93 0.48 -11.37 8.38
CA GLU A 93 0.03 -12.73 8.71
C GLU A 93 -0.54 -12.83 10.13
N GLU A 94 -0.15 -11.93 11.03
CA GLU A 94 -0.54 -11.93 12.43
C GLU A 94 -1.59 -10.85 12.78
N ASP A 95 -1.96 -9.99 11.82
CA ASP A 95 -2.94 -8.93 12.02
C ASP A 95 -4.31 -9.29 11.39
N PRO A 96 -5.29 -9.78 12.19
CA PRO A 96 -6.60 -10.14 11.67
C PRO A 96 -7.39 -8.95 11.14
N ASN A 97 -6.98 -7.71 11.44
CA ASN A 97 -7.63 -6.50 10.97
C ASN A 97 -6.98 -5.92 9.70
N ALA A 98 -5.88 -6.49 9.24
CA ALA A 98 -5.20 -6.07 8.01
C ALA A 98 -5.69 -6.86 6.79
N ASP A 99 -5.77 -6.19 5.64
CA ASP A 99 -5.94 -6.84 4.34
C ASP A 99 -4.65 -6.69 3.51
N ASP A 100 -4.41 -7.65 2.61
CA ASP A 100 -3.21 -7.72 1.77
C ASP A 100 -3.10 -6.50 0.84
N ALA A 101 -1.98 -5.80 0.92
CA ALA A 101 -1.63 -4.67 0.07
C ALA A 101 -1.77 -4.95 -1.42
N ALA A 102 -1.46 -6.17 -1.89
CA ALA A 102 -1.62 -6.55 -3.29
C ALA A 102 -3.09 -6.48 -3.74
N MET A 103 -3.99 -6.98 -2.89
CA MET A 103 -5.44 -6.93 -3.14
C MET A 103 -5.93 -5.48 -3.12
N VAL A 104 -5.54 -4.70 -2.12
CA VAL A 104 -5.98 -3.30 -1.99
C VAL A 104 -5.42 -2.44 -3.14
N ALA A 105 -4.17 -2.64 -3.53
CA ALA A 105 -3.56 -1.96 -4.67
C ALA A 105 -4.32 -2.25 -5.97
N GLU A 106 -4.65 -3.51 -6.26
CA GLU A 106 -5.43 -3.87 -7.45
C GLU A 106 -6.81 -3.19 -7.47
N ASN A 107 -7.46 -3.14 -6.31
CA ASN A 107 -8.76 -2.52 -6.14
C ASN A 107 -8.79 -1.01 -6.44
N THR A 108 -7.64 -0.32 -6.35
CA THR A 108 -7.53 1.11 -6.69
C THR A 108 -7.19 1.36 -8.15
N LYS A 109 -6.64 0.39 -8.90
CA LYS A 109 -6.24 0.56 -10.32
C LYS A 109 -7.42 0.74 -11.28
N GLY A 110 -8.54 0.04 -11.05
CA GLY A 110 -9.68 -0.01 -11.98
C GLY A 110 -10.35 1.34 -12.23
N LEU A 111 -10.36 2.22 -11.24
CA LEU A 111 -10.98 3.56 -11.34
C LEU A 111 -10.13 4.55 -12.15
N LEU A 112 -8.81 4.35 -12.18
CA LEU A 112 -7.86 5.22 -12.87
C LEU A 112 -7.81 4.95 -14.39
N ASN A 113 -8.23 3.75 -14.80
CA ASN A 113 -8.39 3.35 -16.20
C ASN A 113 -9.77 3.68 -16.79
N GLY A 114 -10.63 4.41 -16.07
CA GLY A 114 -11.97 4.81 -16.53
C GLY A 114 -12.99 3.68 -16.60
N THR A 115 -12.65 2.47 -16.11
CA THR A 115 -13.61 1.39 -15.92
C THR A 115 -14.35 1.60 -14.61
N LYS A 116 -15.64 1.95 -14.68
CA LYS A 116 -16.56 2.09 -13.52
C LYS A 116 -16.92 0.75 -12.85
N HIS A 117 -16.03 -0.24 -12.93
CA HIS A 117 -16.21 -1.47 -12.20
C HIS A 117 -15.44 -1.33 -10.91
N TYR A 118 -16.22 -1.05 -9.86
CA TYR A 118 -15.77 -0.89 -8.50
C TYR A 118 -14.96 -2.11 -8.09
N PRO A 119 -13.97 -1.96 -7.21
CA PRO A 119 -13.47 -3.11 -6.50
C PRO A 119 -14.67 -3.77 -5.81
N VAL A 120 -14.90 -5.03 -6.14
CA VAL A 120 -15.89 -5.89 -5.48
C VAL A 120 -15.08 -6.86 -4.65
N ARG A 121 -15.15 -6.73 -3.33
CA ARG A 121 -14.65 -7.74 -2.43
C ARG A 121 -15.46 -9.01 -2.65
N THR A 122 -14.76 -10.13 -2.75
CA THR A 122 -15.39 -11.43 -2.97
C THR A 122 -15.97 -12.04 -1.70
N ASP A 123 -15.66 -11.47 -0.53
CA ASP A 123 -16.15 -11.89 0.78
C ASP A 123 -17.50 -11.28 1.18
N GLY A 124 -18.05 -10.36 0.36
CA GLY A 124 -19.33 -9.71 0.59
C GLY A 124 -19.34 -8.67 1.72
N LYS A 125 -18.17 -8.32 2.29
CA LYS A 125 -18.04 -7.27 3.30
C LYS A 125 -17.87 -5.91 2.63
N LYS A 126 -18.34 -4.84 3.28
CA LYS A 126 -17.97 -3.46 2.92
C LYS A 126 -16.83 -3.01 3.81
N VAL A 127 -15.67 -2.70 3.25
CA VAL A 127 -14.46 -2.30 3.97
C VAL A 127 -14.04 -0.88 3.57
N VAL A 128 -13.63 -0.11 4.57
CA VAL A 128 -12.96 1.18 4.39
C VAL A 128 -11.58 1.15 5.03
N TYR A 129 -10.60 1.67 4.31
CA TYR A 129 -9.26 1.95 4.78
C TYR A 129 -9.14 3.45 4.95
N LEU A 130 -9.07 3.91 6.21
CA LEU A 130 -8.67 5.28 6.49
C LEU A 130 -7.16 5.38 6.27
N THR A 131 -6.74 6.28 5.40
CA THR A 131 -5.32 6.50 5.10
C THR A 131 -4.94 7.95 5.33
N PHE A 132 -3.79 8.16 5.96
CA PHE A 132 -3.24 9.49 6.25
C PHE A 132 -1.84 9.61 5.66
N ASP A 133 -1.64 10.60 4.81
CA ASP A 133 -0.34 10.90 4.19
C ASP A 133 0.39 12.04 4.94
N ASP A 134 1.71 12.07 4.82
CA ASP A 134 2.66 13.12 5.23
C ASP A 134 3.05 13.20 6.72
N GLY A 135 2.44 12.37 7.57
CA GLY A 135 2.81 12.23 8.98
C GLY A 135 4.18 11.57 9.22
N PRO A 136 4.58 11.41 10.49
CA PRO A 136 3.91 11.91 11.68
C PRO A 136 4.15 13.42 11.90
N SER A 137 3.11 14.15 12.29
CA SER A 137 3.24 15.54 12.78
C SER A 137 3.05 15.60 14.29
N THR A 138 3.77 16.50 14.95
CA THR A 138 3.67 16.68 16.41
C THR A 138 2.38 17.35 16.88
N THR A 139 1.51 17.78 15.95
CA THR A 139 0.26 18.47 16.29
C THR A 139 -0.98 17.67 15.91
N ASN A 140 -1.07 17.17 14.67
CA ASN A 140 -2.30 16.58 14.16
C ASN A 140 -2.34 15.06 14.36
N THR A 141 -1.21 14.35 14.18
CA THR A 141 -1.16 12.89 14.33
C THR A 141 -1.61 12.41 15.72
N PRO A 142 -1.20 12.99 16.86
CA PRO A 142 -1.68 12.56 18.18
C PRO A 142 -3.20 12.71 18.34
N GLN A 143 -3.77 13.80 17.82
CA GLN A 143 -5.22 14.03 17.87
C GLN A 143 -5.98 13.05 16.97
N VAL A 144 -5.41 12.71 15.81
CA VAL A 144 -5.96 11.65 14.93
C VAL A 144 -5.98 10.32 15.67
N LEU A 145 -4.88 9.91 16.32
CA LEU A 145 -4.80 8.67 17.10
C LEU A 145 -5.86 8.62 18.22
N ASP A 146 -6.01 9.70 18.98
CA ASP A 146 -7.02 9.77 20.05
C ASP A 146 -8.45 9.64 19.53
N ILE A 147 -8.74 10.21 18.34
CA ILE A 147 -10.04 10.05 17.68
C ILE A 147 -10.22 8.60 17.22
N LEU A 148 -9.23 8.00 16.57
CA LEU A 148 -9.31 6.62 16.09
C LEU A 148 -9.57 5.64 17.24
N ASP A 149 -8.90 5.82 18.38
CA ASP A 149 -9.12 5.04 19.61
C ASP A 149 -10.53 5.23 20.17
N LYS A 150 -11.03 6.47 20.21
CA LYS A 150 -12.39 6.77 20.68
C LYS A 150 -13.46 6.02 19.89
N TYR A 151 -13.25 5.84 18.58
CA TYR A 151 -14.18 5.10 17.71
C TYR A 151 -13.82 3.62 17.56
N ASN A 152 -12.75 3.15 18.21
CA ASN A 152 -12.22 1.79 18.10
C ASN A 152 -11.98 1.36 16.64
N VAL A 153 -11.38 2.25 15.84
CA VAL A 153 -11.03 2.00 14.44
C VAL A 153 -9.53 2.07 14.23
N LYS A 154 -9.01 1.30 13.27
CA LYS A 154 -7.61 1.33 12.86
C LYS A 154 -7.45 1.99 11.48
N ALA A 155 -6.25 2.42 11.17
CA ALA A 155 -5.92 3.22 9.99
C ALA A 155 -4.52 2.87 9.49
N THR A 156 -4.19 3.30 8.28
CA THR A 156 -2.85 3.14 7.68
C THR A 156 -2.21 4.51 7.51
N PHE A 157 -1.03 4.72 8.09
CA PHE A 157 -0.27 5.96 8.02
C PHE A 157 0.84 5.82 6.98
N PHE A 158 0.77 6.63 5.93
CA PHE A 158 1.79 6.75 4.89
C PHE A 158 2.78 7.83 5.33
N VAL A 159 3.83 7.39 6.03
CA VAL A 159 4.76 8.28 6.74
C VAL A 159 5.92 8.72 5.86
N LEU A 160 6.41 9.94 6.11
CA LEU A 160 7.62 10.48 5.51
C LEU A 160 8.83 10.24 6.40
N GLY A 161 9.92 9.70 5.85
CA GLY A 161 11.18 9.56 6.56
C GLY A 161 11.69 10.90 7.14
N SER A 162 11.54 12.00 6.39
CA SER A 162 11.90 13.34 6.86
C SER A 162 11.00 13.86 7.99
N SER A 163 9.74 13.42 8.08
CA SER A 163 8.86 13.74 9.21
C SER A 163 9.30 13.00 10.48
N ILE A 164 9.68 11.73 10.35
CA ILE A 164 10.23 10.91 11.45
C ILE A 164 11.53 11.53 11.99
N ASP A 165 12.45 11.90 11.10
CA ASP A 165 13.77 12.41 11.48
C ASP A 165 13.75 13.86 12.00
N LYS A 166 12.58 14.51 12.00
CA LYS A 166 12.42 15.91 12.38
C LYS A 166 12.64 16.15 13.88
N SER A 167 12.19 15.24 14.74
CA SER A 167 12.32 15.37 16.20
C SER A 167 12.14 14.03 16.91
N ASP A 168 12.61 13.93 18.16
CA ASP A 168 12.36 12.74 18.98
C ASP A 168 10.87 12.56 19.31
N GLU A 169 10.11 13.65 19.39
CA GLU A 169 8.65 13.60 19.55
C GLU A 169 7.97 12.90 18.36
N ALA A 170 8.41 13.17 17.13
CA ALA A 170 7.88 12.50 15.93
C ALA A 170 8.17 10.98 15.95
N LYS A 171 9.34 10.58 16.46
CA LYS A 171 9.69 9.17 16.65
C LYS A 171 8.81 8.48 17.69
N GLU A 172 8.52 9.16 18.81
CA GLU A 172 7.60 8.62 19.82
C GLU A 172 6.16 8.51 19.29
N ILE A 173 5.73 9.43 18.44
CA ILE A 173 4.43 9.35 17.76
C ILE A 173 4.37 8.14 16.83
N LEU A 174 5.41 7.88 16.03
CA LEU A 174 5.49 6.68 15.18
C LEU A 174 5.37 5.39 16.01
N LYS A 175 6.01 5.32 17.18
CA LYS A 175 5.85 4.18 18.10
C LYS A 175 4.42 4.06 18.62
N GLU A 176 3.76 5.17 18.92
CA GLU A 176 2.36 5.18 19.35
C GLU A 176 1.39 4.74 18.25
N GLU A 177 1.64 5.08 16.98
CA GLU A 177 0.88 4.55 15.83
C GLU A 177 0.93 3.01 15.83
N VAL A 178 2.12 2.42 15.95
CA VAL A 178 2.32 0.96 16.01
C VAL A 178 1.65 0.36 17.25
N LYS A 179 1.93 0.90 18.44
CA LYS A 179 1.43 0.40 19.72
C LYS A 179 -0.10 0.42 19.81
N ARG A 180 -0.75 1.38 19.14
CA ARG A 180 -2.22 1.47 19.06
C ARG A 180 -2.79 0.58 17.94
N GLY A 181 -1.97 -0.22 17.25
CA GLY A 181 -2.40 -1.22 16.29
C GLY A 181 -2.69 -0.66 14.89
N HIS A 182 -2.11 0.48 14.53
CA HIS A 182 -2.21 1.03 13.18
C HIS A 182 -1.15 0.41 12.25
N ALA A 183 -1.41 0.44 10.94
CA ALA A 183 -0.42 0.03 9.96
C ALA A 183 0.43 1.22 9.53
N ILE A 184 1.73 0.98 9.33
CA ILE A 184 2.69 1.94 8.81
C ILE A 184 3.03 1.58 7.35
N ALA A 185 2.98 2.58 6.49
CA ALA A 185 3.28 2.49 5.07
C ALA A 185 4.27 3.58 4.67
N ASN A 186 5.01 3.37 3.58
CA ASN A 186 6.09 4.26 3.18
C ASN A 186 5.60 5.32 2.17
N HIS A 187 5.77 6.61 2.49
CA HIS A 187 5.44 7.72 1.60
C HIS A 187 6.66 8.43 1.00
N THR A 188 7.79 7.73 0.88
CA THR A 188 9.12 8.27 0.56
C THR A 188 9.74 9.04 1.72
N TYR A 189 10.96 9.53 1.56
CA TYR A 189 11.66 10.28 2.60
C TYR A 189 11.28 11.76 2.54
N GLY A 190 11.43 12.40 1.37
CA GLY A 190 11.42 13.86 1.26
C GLY A 190 10.17 14.47 0.64
N HIS A 191 9.31 13.68 -0.01
CA HIS A 191 8.17 14.20 -0.78
C HIS A 191 8.58 15.32 -1.80
N ASP A 192 9.80 15.23 -2.35
CA ASP A 192 10.32 16.21 -3.30
C ASP A 192 9.97 15.80 -4.74
N TYR A 193 8.92 16.43 -5.28
CA TYR A 193 8.47 16.19 -6.64
C TYR A 193 9.54 16.42 -7.71
N SER A 194 10.45 17.37 -7.50
CA SER A 194 11.50 17.69 -8.47
C SER A 194 12.58 16.61 -8.53
N TYR A 195 12.86 15.99 -7.38
CA TYR A 195 13.78 14.88 -7.25
C TYR A 195 13.15 13.56 -7.73
N LEU A 196 11.92 13.27 -7.30
CA LEU A 196 11.23 12.02 -7.61
C LEU A 196 10.75 11.95 -9.07
N TYR A 197 10.30 13.07 -9.63
CA TYR A 197 9.65 13.15 -10.94
C TYR A 197 10.23 14.26 -11.84
N PRO A 198 11.54 14.26 -12.13
CA PRO A 198 12.13 15.26 -13.01
C PRO A 198 11.38 15.29 -14.35
N ASN A 199 10.96 16.48 -14.77
CA ASN A 199 10.12 16.70 -15.96
C ASN A 199 8.80 15.89 -15.95
N ARG A 200 8.20 15.70 -14.76
CA ARG A 200 6.96 14.92 -14.54
C ARG A 200 7.05 13.44 -14.91
N THR A 201 8.28 12.91 -15.00
CA THR A 201 8.53 11.49 -15.29
C THR A 201 9.19 10.86 -14.07
N MET A 202 8.65 9.72 -13.61
CA MET A 202 9.23 8.93 -12.52
C MET A 202 10.69 8.59 -12.80
N ASN A 203 11.56 8.99 -11.88
CA ASN A 203 12.93 8.53 -11.84
C ASN A 203 13.02 7.36 -10.86
N VAL A 204 13.09 6.14 -11.41
CA VAL A 204 13.08 4.89 -10.63
C VAL A 204 14.17 4.87 -9.56
N ASN A 205 15.40 5.24 -9.89
CA ASN A 205 16.52 5.21 -8.94
C ASN A 205 16.31 6.20 -7.79
N ASN A 206 15.83 7.41 -8.09
CA ASN A 206 15.55 8.40 -7.07
C ASN A 206 14.42 7.95 -6.16
N ILE A 207 13.33 7.42 -6.72
CA ILE A 207 12.18 6.93 -5.95
C ILE A 207 12.57 5.76 -5.05
N VAL A 208 13.27 4.75 -5.58
CA VAL A 208 13.71 3.59 -4.79
C VAL A 208 14.68 4.03 -3.69
N SER A 209 15.64 4.90 -3.99
CA SER A 209 16.57 5.43 -2.99
C SER A 209 15.84 6.21 -1.88
N ASP A 210 14.80 6.97 -2.22
CA ASP A 210 14.04 7.75 -1.24
C ASP A 210 13.13 6.84 -0.37
N LEU A 211 12.57 5.79 -0.95
CA LEU A 211 11.84 4.73 -0.22
C LEU A 211 12.76 3.97 0.74
N GLU A 212 13.95 3.55 0.29
CA GLU A 212 14.95 2.87 1.13
C GLU A 212 15.41 3.76 2.28
N LYS A 213 15.66 5.04 2.00
CA LYS A 213 16.03 6.00 3.05
C LYS A 213 14.92 6.15 4.10
N SER A 214 13.67 6.25 3.68
CA SER A 214 12.51 6.28 4.57
C SER A 214 12.37 4.99 5.39
N GLN A 215 12.59 3.83 4.76
CA GLN A 215 12.60 2.53 5.43
C GLN A 215 13.66 2.48 6.54
N ASN A 216 14.85 3.04 6.32
CA ASN A 216 15.89 3.11 7.33
C ASN A 216 15.51 4.02 8.50
N SER A 217 14.85 5.17 8.25
CA SER A 217 14.33 6.03 9.32
C SER A 217 13.28 5.30 10.17
N MET A 218 12.38 4.53 9.54
CA MET A 218 11.40 3.71 10.27
C MET A 218 12.07 2.61 11.10
N LYS A 219 13.02 1.86 10.53
CA LYS A 219 13.76 0.80 11.24
C LYS A 219 14.56 1.34 12.43
N ALA A 220 15.15 2.52 12.30
CA ALA A 220 15.89 3.14 13.40
C ALA A 220 15.00 3.45 14.63
N VAL A 221 13.69 3.58 14.43
CA VAL A 221 12.71 3.89 15.50
C VAL A 221 11.99 2.63 15.99
N LEU A 222 11.57 1.78 15.06
CA LEU A 222 10.72 0.63 15.32
C LEU A 222 11.53 -0.66 15.55
N GLY A 223 12.73 -0.75 14.98
CA GLY A 223 13.60 -1.92 15.09
C GLY A 223 13.99 -2.48 13.71
N GLU A 224 15.08 -3.24 13.67
CA GLU A 224 15.67 -3.75 12.42
C GLU A 224 14.77 -4.73 11.64
N ASP A 225 13.87 -5.41 12.36
CA ASP A 225 12.91 -6.37 11.81
C ASP A 225 11.71 -5.69 11.16
N PHE A 226 11.46 -4.41 11.48
CA PHE A 226 10.33 -3.67 10.91
C PHE A 226 10.47 -3.55 9.40
N SER A 227 9.43 -3.95 8.67
CA SER A 227 9.34 -3.75 7.23
C SER A 227 7.90 -3.49 6.80
N THR A 228 7.74 -2.74 5.71
CA THR A 228 6.45 -2.54 5.06
C THR A 228 6.62 -2.68 3.56
N ARG A 229 5.67 -3.36 2.93
CA ARG A 229 5.59 -3.51 1.47
C ARG A 229 4.63 -2.50 0.85
N VAL A 230 3.87 -1.80 1.69
CA VAL A 230 2.88 -0.81 1.30
C VAL A 230 3.57 0.52 1.06
N ILE A 231 3.41 1.04 -0.15
CA ILE A 231 3.90 2.37 -0.49
C ILE A 231 2.76 3.21 -1.07
N ARG A 232 2.90 4.53 -1.01
CA ARG A 232 2.14 5.45 -1.84
C ARG A 232 3.11 6.47 -2.39
N LEU A 233 3.16 6.63 -3.70
CA LEU A 233 4.03 7.62 -4.32
C LEU A 233 3.45 9.03 -4.11
N PRO A 234 4.27 10.04 -3.71
CA PRO A 234 3.85 11.43 -3.60
C PRO A 234 3.05 11.90 -4.82
N GLY A 235 1.87 12.46 -4.56
CA GLY A 235 0.93 12.93 -5.60
C GLY A 235 0.18 11.83 -6.35
N GLY A 236 0.36 10.55 -6.00
CA GLY A 236 -0.29 9.39 -6.60
C GLY A 236 0.40 8.86 -7.86
N TYR A 237 0.44 7.54 -8.01
CA TYR A 237 1.18 6.87 -9.11
C TYR A 237 0.69 7.31 -10.50
N TRP A 238 -0.60 7.59 -10.67
CA TRP A 238 -1.17 7.97 -11.97
C TRP A 238 -0.96 9.44 -12.36
N SER A 239 -0.38 10.26 -11.48
CA SER A 239 -0.07 11.67 -11.76
C SER A 239 1.18 11.88 -12.62
N TRP A 240 2.00 10.83 -12.81
CA TRP A 240 3.35 10.92 -13.36
C TRP A 240 3.58 9.95 -14.51
N GLU A 241 4.39 10.34 -15.50
CA GLU A 241 4.86 9.46 -16.57
C GLU A 241 5.96 8.49 -16.10
N GLY A 242 6.37 7.53 -16.94
CA GLY A 242 7.43 6.56 -16.59
C GLY A 242 6.93 5.31 -15.82
N ARG A 243 5.60 5.15 -15.74
CA ARG A 243 4.90 4.09 -15.01
C ARG A 243 5.38 2.66 -15.30
N THR A 244 5.69 2.29 -16.55
CA THR A 244 6.12 0.93 -16.87
C THR A 244 7.41 0.53 -16.15
N ALA A 245 8.45 1.36 -16.23
CA ALA A 245 9.72 1.08 -15.56
C ALA A 245 9.56 1.10 -14.03
N MET A 246 8.73 2.02 -13.51
CA MET A 246 8.44 2.06 -12.08
C MET A 246 7.69 0.81 -11.61
N LYS A 247 6.72 0.32 -12.39
CA LYS A 247 6.01 -0.94 -12.11
C LYS A 247 6.97 -2.11 -12.01
N GLU A 248 7.86 -2.28 -12.98
CA GLU A 248 8.87 -3.35 -12.98
C GLU A 248 9.76 -3.27 -11.73
N ALA A 249 10.20 -2.07 -11.35
CA ALA A 249 11.00 -1.87 -10.15
C ALA A 249 10.22 -2.18 -8.86
N MET A 250 8.95 -1.79 -8.75
CA MET A 250 8.11 -2.13 -7.59
C MET A 250 7.92 -3.65 -7.49
N GLU A 251 7.68 -4.35 -8.60
CA GLU A 251 7.55 -5.82 -8.62
C GLU A 251 8.84 -6.51 -8.19
N GLN A 252 10.01 -6.02 -8.64
CA GLN A 252 11.32 -6.55 -8.24
C GLN A 252 11.61 -6.36 -6.75
N ASN A 253 11.18 -5.24 -6.17
CA ASN A 253 11.39 -4.92 -4.75
C ASN A 253 10.24 -5.41 -3.84
N GLY A 254 9.20 -6.03 -4.40
CA GLY A 254 8.04 -6.52 -3.64
C GLY A 254 7.14 -5.42 -3.05
N TYR A 255 7.18 -4.21 -3.62
CA TYR A 255 6.33 -3.08 -3.21
C TYR A 255 4.96 -3.10 -3.89
N TYR A 256 3.95 -2.67 -3.13
CA TYR A 256 2.61 -2.41 -3.64
C TYR A 256 2.25 -0.94 -3.44
N ASN A 257 2.14 -0.20 -4.54
CA ASN A 257 1.60 1.15 -4.51
C ASN A 257 0.09 1.12 -4.33
N VAL A 258 -0.41 1.74 -3.28
CA VAL A 258 -1.83 1.94 -3.03
C VAL A 258 -2.16 3.42 -3.20
N ASP A 259 -2.90 3.78 -4.26
CA ASP A 259 -3.46 5.13 -4.38
C ASP A 259 -4.75 5.23 -3.55
N TRP A 260 -5.76 5.98 -4.02
CA TRP A 260 -7.04 6.14 -3.35
C TRP A 260 -8.19 6.13 -4.35
N ASN A 261 -9.39 5.82 -3.87
CA ASN A 261 -10.61 5.90 -4.65
C ASN A 261 -11.67 6.84 -4.04
N ALA A 262 -11.47 7.27 -2.79
CA ALA A 262 -12.23 8.32 -2.14
C ALA A 262 -11.26 9.33 -1.50
N LEU A 263 -11.72 10.56 -1.28
CA LEU A 263 -10.91 11.60 -0.64
C LEU A 263 -11.80 12.68 -0.01
N ASN A 264 -11.37 13.20 1.14
CA ASN A 264 -12.03 14.34 1.79
C ASN A 264 -11.72 15.69 1.07
N LYS A 265 -10.77 15.69 0.13
CA LYS A 265 -10.28 16.86 -0.62
C LYS A 265 -9.59 17.93 0.24
N ASP A 266 -8.91 17.53 1.32
CA ASP A 266 -8.10 18.43 2.18
C ASP A 266 -6.80 18.93 1.52
N ALA A 267 -6.42 18.39 0.37
CA ALA A 267 -5.30 18.82 -0.46
C ALA A 267 -5.72 19.39 -1.83
N GLU A 268 -7.02 19.57 -2.08
CA GLU A 268 -7.55 19.93 -3.40
C GLU A 268 -8.18 21.33 -3.43
N GLY A 269 -7.82 22.16 -4.40
CA GLY A 269 -8.45 23.47 -4.62
C GLY A 269 -8.33 24.42 -3.43
N LYS A 270 -9.41 25.17 -3.10
CA LYS A 270 -9.41 26.07 -1.94
C LYS A 270 -9.36 25.29 -0.63
N MET A 271 -8.79 25.91 0.41
CA MET A 271 -8.89 25.44 1.79
C MET A 271 -10.36 25.28 2.18
N LYS A 272 -10.67 24.14 2.80
CA LYS A 272 -12.01 23.73 3.23
C LYS A 272 -12.06 23.65 4.75
N ASN A 273 -13.23 23.99 5.31
CA ASN A 273 -13.49 23.71 6.71
C ASN A 273 -13.95 22.25 6.91
N ALA A 274 -14.06 21.82 8.17
CA ALA A 274 -14.43 20.46 8.53
C ALA A 274 -15.77 19.99 7.94
N ASP A 275 -16.77 20.88 7.82
CA ASP A 275 -18.07 20.55 7.24
C ASP A 275 -17.95 20.26 5.73
N GLU A 276 -17.20 21.11 5.03
CA GLU A 276 -16.90 20.92 3.61
C GLU A 276 -16.11 19.62 3.37
N LEU A 277 -15.17 19.25 4.26
CA LEU A 277 -14.41 17.99 4.16
C LEU A 277 -15.29 16.75 4.39
N VAL A 278 -16.20 16.79 5.37
CA VAL A 278 -17.20 15.73 5.57
C VAL A 278 -18.06 15.57 4.32
N GLN A 279 -18.53 16.68 3.75
CA GLN A 279 -19.37 16.65 2.55
C GLN A 279 -18.60 16.11 1.33
N CYS A 280 -17.35 16.52 1.12
CA CYS A 280 -16.50 15.99 0.06
C CYS A 280 -16.25 14.48 0.20
N THR A 281 -16.10 14.00 1.44
CA THR A 281 -15.95 12.58 1.74
C THR A 281 -17.18 11.80 1.27
N LYS A 282 -18.38 12.22 1.68
CA LYS A 282 -19.65 11.61 1.27
C LYS A 282 -19.79 11.56 -0.25
N GLU A 283 -19.57 12.69 -0.92
CA GLU A 283 -19.64 12.79 -2.38
C GLU A 283 -18.65 11.84 -3.07
N SER A 284 -17.41 11.74 -2.56
CA SER A 284 -16.40 10.87 -3.16
C SER A 284 -16.73 9.38 -2.99
N VAL A 285 -17.26 8.99 -1.83
CA VAL A 285 -17.70 7.61 -1.56
C VAL A 285 -18.93 7.27 -2.38
N GLU A 286 -19.93 8.15 -2.45
CA GLU A 286 -21.15 7.96 -3.25
C GLU A 286 -20.85 7.90 -4.75
N ALA A 287 -19.82 8.61 -5.23
CA ALA A 287 -19.37 8.55 -6.62
C ALA A 287 -18.80 7.16 -7.00
N LEU A 288 -18.42 6.34 -6.00
CA LEU A 288 -18.09 4.93 -6.17
C LEU A 288 -19.36 4.04 -6.30
N GLY A 289 -20.56 4.62 -6.31
CA GLY A 289 -21.79 3.90 -6.58
C GLY A 289 -22.20 2.89 -5.50
N PRO A 290 -23.37 2.24 -5.70
CA PRO A 290 -24.02 1.45 -4.66
C PRO A 290 -23.30 0.13 -4.31
N ASN A 291 -22.40 -0.32 -5.18
CA ASN A 291 -21.68 -1.60 -5.04
C ASN A 291 -20.23 -1.41 -4.59
N ALA A 292 -19.82 -0.20 -4.18
CA ALA A 292 -18.50 -0.01 -3.61
C ALA A 292 -18.45 -0.65 -2.22
N ASP A 293 -17.62 -1.68 -2.12
CA ASP A 293 -17.39 -2.45 -0.90
C ASP A 293 -15.91 -2.44 -0.48
N SER A 294 -15.06 -1.69 -1.19
CA SER A 294 -13.67 -1.42 -0.84
C SER A 294 -13.32 0.05 -1.09
N VAL A 295 -13.28 0.84 -0.02
CA VAL A 295 -12.98 2.28 -0.05
C VAL A 295 -11.60 2.54 0.54
N VAL A 296 -10.69 3.14 -0.23
CA VAL A 296 -9.43 3.69 0.27
C VAL A 296 -9.58 5.21 0.31
N LEU A 297 -9.72 5.75 1.52
CA LEU A 297 -9.98 7.17 1.76
C LEU A 297 -8.67 7.91 2.03
N LEU A 298 -8.29 8.81 1.12
CA LEU A 298 -7.15 9.71 1.29
C LEU A 298 -7.51 10.90 2.19
N MET A 299 -6.67 11.13 3.19
CA MET A 299 -6.62 12.29 4.08
C MET A 299 -5.14 12.58 4.43
N HIS A 300 -4.89 13.68 5.14
CA HIS A 300 -3.54 14.02 5.61
C HIS A 300 -3.56 14.36 7.10
N ASP A 301 -2.56 13.88 7.85
CA ASP A 301 -2.37 14.15 9.28
C ASP A 301 -1.13 15.01 9.58
N THR A 302 -0.62 15.71 8.56
CA THR A 302 0.50 16.65 8.68
C THR A 302 0.08 18.05 9.15
N TYR A 303 1.04 18.97 9.29
CA TYR A 303 0.80 20.36 9.70
C TYR A 303 -0.14 21.10 8.73
N GLY A 304 -1.04 21.94 9.25
CA GLY A 304 -2.01 22.70 8.44
C GLY A 304 -3.25 21.91 8.03
N LYS A 305 -3.45 20.71 8.60
CA LYS A 305 -4.59 19.81 8.35
C LYS A 305 -5.54 19.72 9.55
N GLU A 306 -5.62 20.78 10.36
CA GLU A 306 -6.45 20.81 11.57
C GLU A 306 -7.94 20.62 11.26
N GLU A 307 -8.41 21.05 10.09
CA GLU A 307 -9.79 20.83 9.65
C GLU A 307 -10.07 19.34 9.34
N THR A 308 -9.07 18.57 8.90
CA THR A 308 -9.18 17.10 8.75
C THR A 308 -9.38 16.44 10.10
N VAL A 309 -8.61 16.85 11.12
CA VAL A 309 -8.78 16.38 12.51
C VAL A 309 -10.20 16.65 13.02
N LYS A 310 -10.72 17.86 12.80
CA LYS A 310 -12.09 18.24 13.19
C LYS A 310 -13.19 17.50 12.41
N ALA A 311 -12.91 17.13 11.16
CA ALA A 311 -13.85 16.39 10.30
C ALA A 311 -13.91 14.90 10.65
N LEU A 312 -12.80 14.32 11.10
CA LEU A 312 -12.59 12.89 11.25
C LEU A 312 -13.69 12.16 12.06
N PRO A 313 -14.17 12.66 13.23
CA PRO A 313 -15.25 12.00 13.97
C PRO A 313 -16.51 11.78 13.12
N ARG A 314 -16.92 12.82 12.38
CA ARG A 314 -18.13 12.80 11.53
C ARG A 314 -17.93 11.99 10.25
N ILE A 315 -16.71 11.89 9.76
CA ILE A 315 -16.35 10.99 8.66
C ILE A 315 -16.49 9.53 9.11
N ILE A 316 -15.96 9.17 10.28
CA ILE A 316 -16.07 7.82 10.85
C ILE A 316 -17.54 7.44 11.07
N GLU A 317 -18.32 8.32 11.71
CA GLU A 317 -19.76 8.11 11.94
C GLU A 317 -20.53 7.89 10.63
N TYR A 318 -20.22 8.67 9.60
CA TYR A 318 -20.83 8.48 8.28
C TYR A 318 -20.50 7.09 7.72
N LEU A 319 -19.22 6.71 7.67
CA LEU A 319 -18.79 5.42 7.12
C LEU A 319 -19.38 4.23 7.91
N GLN A 320 -19.42 4.31 9.24
CA GLN A 320 -20.10 3.33 10.10
C GLN A 320 -21.59 3.23 9.76
N SER A 321 -22.29 4.37 9.56
CA SER A 321 -23.71 4.36 9.17
C SER A 321 -23.96 3.78 7.77
N GLN A 322 -22.94 3.73 6.90
CA GLN A 322 -22.99 3.06 5.59
C GLN A 322 -22.62 1.56 5.65
N GLY A 323 -22.35 1.04 6.86
CA GLY A 323 -22.03 -0.37 7.11
C GLY A 323 -20.60 -0.77 6.77
N PHE A 324 -19.65 0.18 6.73
CA PHE A 324 -18.24 -0.15 6.49
C PHE A 324 -17.54 -0.69 7.75
N GLU A 325 -16.82 -1.79 7.57
CA GLU A 325 -15.78 -2.30 8.49
C GLU A 325 -14.47 -1.54 8.24
N PHE A 326 -13.74 -1.20 9.30
CA PHE A 326 -12.49 -0.45 9.20
C PHE A 326 -11.31 -1.40 9.27
N ARG A 327 -10.45 -1.38 8.25
CA ARG A 327 -9.28 -2.25 8.16
C ARG A 327 -8.03 -1.48 7.82
N THR A 328 -6.89 -2.10 8.08
CA THR A 328 -5.56 -1.58 7.72
C THR A 328 -5.02 -2.28 6.47
N ILE A 329 -3.93 -1.76 5.91
CA ILE A 329 -3.29 -2.30 4.71
C ILE A 329 -1.87 -2.71 5.09
N LYS A 330 -1.50 -3.97 4.85
CA LYS A 330 -0.15 -4.50 5.10
C LYS A 330 0.33 -5.36 3.93
#